data_AF-A0A4Z1QQP5-F1
#
_entry.id   AF-A0A4Z1QQP5-F1
#
_cell.length_a   1.000
_cell.length_b   1.000
_cell.length_c   1.000
_cell.angle_alpha   90.00
_cell.angle_beta   90.00
_cell.angle_gamma   90.00
#
_symmetry.space_group_name_H-M   'P 1'
#
loop_
_entity.id
_entity.type
_entity.pdbx_description
1 polymer ?
#
loop_
_entity_poly.entity_id
_entity_poly.type
_entity_poly.pdbx_seq_one_letter_code
_entity_poly.pdbx_strand_id
1 'polypeptide(L)'
;MSAIQPLSLIPDCGGLIRTIALALPASLFAKNRAADCVSPLIPIGNLLSALPADITAVIVIDHACLQSARAWLGSLPTRCSTDLIPLAGNDSVSHPWIQDMFHVRAADITAEFVLLAENAVGASLAEYMGAATTHSDVALAGGNQLVGPDFRLVGHSSLRDDRGIGRNAPIPSQRLRKIEALDGSSIFSFGYRPGDLGQIPASSDFSAMETCGAEVADKKMHQCGFHVDQFVSVTGLRSGGRPLLLLADPLAHGGCDARAATELKRKLDASALWLARQGFAIERNPIPISPAIDTNKCLPRLYNNVFLENVIRSSQKRPFVWIPHFGDTEPLEEFDAMNRRIWDGLGFQTIGVSGWSHLSSRNGALRCATKIINRGPDTRL
;
A
#
# COMPACT_ATOMS: atom_id res chain seq x y z
N MET A 1 23.52 -15.57 26.08
CA MET A 1 22.09 -15.51 25.71
C MET A 1 22.03 -14.94 24.30
N SER A 2 21.72 -15.76 23.29
CA SER A 2 21.51 -15.24 21.93
C SER A 2 20.24 -14.40 21.97
N ALA A 3 20.33 -13.12 21.57
CA ALA A 3 19.12 -12.31 21.39
C ALA A 3 18.23 -13.02 20.36
N ILE A 4 16.98 -13.30 20.72
CA ILE A 4 16.00 -13.86 19.78
C ILE A 4 15.84 -12.81 18.68
N GLN A 5 16.20 -13.19 17.45
CA GLN A 5 16.09 -12.30 16.30
C GLN A 5 14.59 -12.12 16.00
N PRO A 6 14.10 -10.87 15.85
CA PRO A 6 12.69 -10.62 15.61
C PRO A 6 12.27 -11.22 14.27
N LEU A 7 11.06 -11.78 14.22
CA LEU A 7 10.46 -12.27 12.99
C LEU A 7 10.29 -11.11 11.98
N SER A 8 10.58 -11.36 10.71
CA SER A 8 10.52 -10.34 9.67
C SER A 8 9.08 -9.99 9.30
N LEU A 9 8.78 -8.71 9.02
CA LEU A 9 7.50 -8.33 8.45
C LEU A 9 7.29 -8.96 7.07
N ILE A 10 6.05 -9.30 6.73
CA ILE A 10 5.71 -9.78 5.39
C ILE A 10 6.02 -8.67 4.37
N PRO A 11 6.88 -8.93 3.36
CA PRO A 11 7.27 -7.92 2.38
C PRO A 11 6.15 -7.56 1.40
N ASP A 12 6.21 -6.34 0.84
CA ASP A 12 5.31 -5.85 -0.21
C ASP A 12 5.64 -6.43 -1.60
N CYS A 13 6.77 -7.13 -1.72
CA CYS A 13 7.25 -7.80 -2.92
C CYS A 13 7.82 -9.19 -2.59
N GLY A 14 8.24 -9.96 -3.59
CA GLY A 14 8.94 -11.24 -3.42
C GLY A 14 8.13 -12.45 -3.84
N GLY A 15 8.02 -13.45 -2.97
CA GLY A 15 7.39 -14.74 -3.27
C GLY A 15 5.90 -14.67 -3.62
N LEU A 16 5.38 -15.82 -4.06
CA LEU A 16 3.98 -15.97 -4.47
C LEU A 16 3.04 -15.65 -3.31
N ILE A 17 2.04 -14.80 -3.54
CA ILE A 17 0.98 -14.51 -2.58
C ILE A 17 0.11 -15.76 -2.43
N ARG A 18 -0.09 -16.20 -1.20
CA ARG A 18 -0.93 -17.36 -0.85
C ARG A 18 -2.23 -16.94 -0.19
N THR A 19 -2.15 -15.93 0.67
CA THR A 19 -3.30 -15.46 1.43
C THR A 19 -3.33 -13.94 1.48
N ILE A 20 -4.47 -13.37 1.14
CA ILE A 20 -4.79 -11.98 1.39
C ILE A 20 -5.94 -11.88 2.38
N ALA A 21 -6.03 -10.76 3.08
CA ALA A 21 -7.17 -10.37 3.88
C ALA A 21 -7.79 -9.07 3.37
N LEU A 22 -9.11 -8.99 3.49
CA LEU A 22 -9.95 -7.82 3.19
C LEU A 22 -10.85 -7.56 4.39
N ALA A 23 -11.25 -6.30 4.61
CA ALA A 23 -12.23 -5.94 5.63
C ALA A 23 -13.39 -5.19 4.97
N LEU A 24 -14.64 -5.64 5.17
CA LEU A 24 -15.82 -5.03 4.56
C LEU A 24 -16.82 -4.59 5.64
N PRO A 25 -16.90 -3.28 5.93
CA PRO A 25 -17.91 -2.77 6.86
C PRO A 25 -19.32 -2.92 6.30
N ALA A 26 -20.31 -3.03 7.18
CA ALA A 26 -21.72 -3.16 6.85
C ALA A 26 -22.22 -2.02 5.97
N SER A 27 -21.62 -0.83 6.10
CA SER A 27 -21.92 0.33 5.26
C SER A 27 -21.68 0.10 3.77
N LEU A 28 -20.82 -0.85 3.37
CA LEU A 28 -20.62 -1.19 1.95
C LEU A 28 -21.76 -2.03 1.37
N PHE A 29 -22.56 -2.68 2.22
CA PHE A 29 -23.71 -3.50 1.83
C PHE A 29 -25.04 -2.76 1.95
N ALA A 30 -25.02 -1.50 2.38
CA ALA A 30 -26.21 -0.68 2.42
C ALA A 30 -26.78 -0.52 1.00
N LYS A 31 -28.11 -0.55 0.86
CA LYS A 31 -28.75 -0.32 -0.44
C LYS A 31 -28.40 1.08 -0.93
N ASN A 32 -27.68 1.15 -2.04
CA ASN A 32 -27.48 2.38 -2.77
C ASN A 32 -28.85 2.99 -3.14
N ARG A 33 -28.98 4.29 -2.94
CA ARG A 33 -30.09 5.05 -3.51
C ARG A 33 -29.92 5.07 -5.03
N ALA A 34 -31.00 5.18 -5.78
CA ALA A 34 -30.97 5.21 -7.25
C ALA A 34 -30.10 6.36 -7.82
N ALA A 35 -29.76 7.36 -7.00
CA ALA A 35 -28.90 8.50 -7.37
C ALA A 35 -27.41 8.28 -7.03
N ASP A 36 -27.04 7.18 -6.38
CA ASP A 36 -25.66 6.95 -5.94
C ASP A 36 -24.80 6.48 -7.12
N CYS A 37 -23.84 7.31 -7.54
CA CYS A 37 -22.88 6.99 -8.59
C CYS A 37 -21.72 6.07 -8.12
N VAL A 38 -21.72 5.67 -6.85
CA VAL A 38 -20.64 4.92 -6.20
C VAL A 38 -21.12 3.58 -5.67
N SER A 39 -20.40 2.51 -6.01
CA SER A 39 -20.59 1.19 -5.42
C SER A 39 -19.24 0.66 -4.90
N PRO A 40 -18.94 0.82 -3.60
CA PRO A 40 -17.66 0.44 -3.02
C PRO A 40 -17.30 -1.05 -3.14
N LEU A 41 -18.28 -1.92 -3.34
CA LEU A 41 -18.08 -3.36 -3.53
C LEU A 41 -17.59 -3.73 -4.93
N ILE A 42 -17.78 -2.87 -5.95
CA ILE A 42 -17.32 -3.14 -7.32
C ILE A 42 -15.80 -3.37 -7.38
N PRO A 43 -14.93 -2.45 -6.92
CA PRO A 43 -13.49 -2.67 -6.99
C PRO A 43 -13.04 -3.91 -6.21
N ILE A 44 -13.68 -4.22 -5.09
CA ILE A 44 -13.37 -5.41 -4.29
C ILE A 44 -13.78 -6.69 -5.03
N GLY A 45 -14.96 -6.72 -5.64
CA GLY A 45 -15.41 -7.87 -6.42
C GLY A 45 -14.55 -8.12 -7.66
N ASN A 46 -14.12 -7.05 -8.33
CA ASN A 46 -13.20 -7.11 -9.46
C ASN A 46 -11.82 -7.62 -9.03
N LEU A 47 -11.32 -7.19 -7.86
CA LEU A 47 -10.10 -7.75 -7.27
C LEU A 47 -10.23 -9.26 -7.08
N LEU A 48 -11.26 -9.73 -6.37
CA LEU A 48 -11.48 -11.15 -6.11
C LEU A 48 -11.57 -11.99 -7.40
N SER A 49 -12.20 -11.43 -8.44
CA SER A 49 -12.33 -12.06 -9.76
C SER A 49 -10.99 -12.12 -10.52
N ALA A 50 -10.07 -11.20 -10.24
CA ALA A 50 -8.74 -11.12 -10.84
C ALA A 50 -7.67 -11.97 -10.12
N LEU A 51 -8.00 -12.55 -8.96
CA LEU A 51 -7.06 -13.39 -8.21
C LEU A 51 -7.00 -14.82 -8.77
N PRO A 52 -5.80 -15.41 -8.91
CA PRO A 52 -5.59 -16.82 -9.22
C PRO A 52 -6.26 -17.79 -8.23
N ALA A 53 -6.53 -19.00 -8.71
CA ALA A 53 -7.21 -20.05 -7.94
C ALA A 53 -6.43 -20.54 -6.71
N ASP A 54 -5.10 -20.42 -6.72
CA ASP A 54 -4.22 -20.81 -5.61
C ASP A 54 -3.97 -19.68 -4.60
N ILE A 55 -4.76 -18.60 -4.65
CA ILE A 55 -4.86 -17.59 -3.59
C ILE A 55 -6.13 -17.86 -2.78
N THR A 56 -6.02 -17.70 -1.46
CA THR A 56 -7.16 -17.60 -0.55
C THR A 56 -7.37 -16.13 -0.15
N ALA A 57 -8.59 -15.64 -0.30
CA ALA A 57 -9.01 -14.33 0.19
C ALA A 57 -9.89 -14.49 1.44
N VAL A 58 -9.38 -14.06 2.58
CA VAL A 58 -10.10 -14.09 3.86
C VAL A 58 -10.74 -12.72 4.09
N ILE A 59 -12.04 -12.68 4.29
CA ILE A 59 -12.83 -11.44 4.28
C ILE A 59 -13.50 -11.28 5.63
N VAL A 60 -13.04 -10.30 6.40
CA VAL A 60 -13.64 -9.94 7.70
C VAL A 60 -14.80 -9.00 7.47
N ILE A 61 -15.94 -9.30 8.09
CA ILE A 61 -17.17 -8.54 7.93
C ILE A 61 -17.85 -8.30 9.27
N ASP A 62 -18.71 -7.28 9.32
CA ASP A 62 -19.64 -7.14 10.44
C ASP A 62 -20.62 -8.32 10.47
N HIS A 63 -20.94 -8.82 11.66
CA HIS A 63 -21.89 -9.93 11.82
C HIS A 63 -23.22 -9.66 11.10
N ALA A 64 -23.71 -8.43 11.23
CA ALA A 64 -25.00 -8.00 10.69
C ALA A 64 -25.10 -8.09 9.15
N CYS A 65 -23.99 -8.07 8.42
CA CYS A 65 -24.00 -8.14 6.96
C CYS A 65 -23.69 -9.53 6.38
N LEU A 66 -23.59 -10.58 7.21
CA LEU A 66 -23.21 -11.93 6.78
C LEU A 66 -24.05 -12.46 5.60
N GLN A 67 -25.37 -12.31 5.63
CA GLN A 67 -26.23 -12.79 4.55
C GLN A 67 -26.01 -12.01 3.25
N SER A 68 -25.90 -10.68 3.34
CA SER A 68 -25.62 -9.81 2.20
C SER A 68 -24.25 -10.10 1.60
N ALA A 69 -23.24 -10.32 2.44
CA ALA A 69 -21.89 -10.68 2.01
C ALA A 69 -21.86 -12.04 1.30
N ARG A 70 -22.56 -13.05 1.81
CA ARG A 70 -22.69 -14.36 1.15
C ARG A 70 -23.37 -14.25 -0.22
N ALA A 71 -24.47 -13.52 -0.30
CA ALA A 71 -25.20 -13.32 -1.55
C ALA A 71 -24.34 -12.56 -2.58
N TRP A 72 -23.65 -11.51 -2.15
CA TRP A 72 -22.73 -10.75 -3.00
C TRP A 72 -21.58 -11.63 -3.50
N LEU A 73 -20.86 -12.34 -2.61
CA LEU A 73 -19.78 -13.26 -3.02
C LEU A 73 -20.26 -14.35 -3.97
N GLY A 74 -21.43 -14.95 -3.72
CA GLY A 74 -22.01 -15.97 -4.58
C GLY A 74 -22.39 -15.47 -5.98
N SER A 75 -22.50 -14.15 -6.17
CA SER A 75 -22.77 -13.54 -7.48
C SER A 75 -21.51 -13.25 -8.30
N LEU A 76 -20.32 -13.31 -7.69
CA LEU A 76 -19.06 -12.94 -8.33
C LEU A 76 -18.45 -14.13 -9.08
N PRO A 77 -17.85 -13.91 -10.27
CA PRO A 77 -17.13 -14.95 -11.02
C PRO A 77 -15.72 -15.17 -10.47
N THR A 78 -15.61 -15.50 -9.18
CA THR A 78 -14.33 -15.69 -8.50
C THR A 78 -13.67 -17.01 -8.87
N ARG A 79 -12.33 -17.01 -8.97
CA ARG A 79 -11.51 -18.22 -9.17
C ARG A 79 -10.75 -18.60 -7.91
N CYS A 80 -10.36 -17.62 -7.10
CA CYS A 80 -9.72 -17.81 -5.82
C CYS A 80 -10.68 -18.43 -4.78
N SER A 81 -10.10 -19.02 -3.74
CA SER A 81 -10.90 -19.45 -2.58
C SER A 81 -11.27 -18.23 -1.74
N THR A 82 -12.51 -18.17 -1.25
CA THR A 82 -12.97 -17.05 -0.41
C THR A 82 -13.58 -17.55 0.89
N ASP A 83 -13.17 -16.93 2.00
CA ASP A 83 -13.66 -17.26 3.33
C ASP A 83 -14.22 -16.01 4.01
N LEU A 84 -15.42 -16.12 4.61
CA LEU A 84 -16.04 -15.02 5.36
C LEU A 84 -15.84 -15.23 6.87
N ILE A 85 -15.31 -14.21 7.55
CA ILE A 85 -15.19 -14.16 9.01
C ILE A 85 -16.11 -13.07 9.53
N PRO A 86 -17.30 -13.41 10.07
CA PRO A 86 -18.12 -12.45 10.79
C PRO A 86 -17.48 -12.14 12.14
N LEU A 87 -17.31 -10.86 12.46
CA LEU A 87 -16.90 -10.43 13.80
C LEU A 87 -17.94 -10.86 14.86
N ALA A 88 -17.49 -11.08 16.10
CA ALA A 88 -18.35 -11.47 17.21
C ALA A 88 -18.83 -10.24 18.01
N GLY A 89 -19.91 -10.42 18.79
CA GLY A 89 -20.37 -9.41 19.75
C GLY A 89 -20.75 -8.07 19.12
N ASN A 90 -20.28 -6.98 19.72
CA ASN A 90 -20.54 -5.60 19.28
C ASN A 90 -19.37 -5.03 18.45
N ASP A 91 -18.40 -5.86 18.08
CA ASP A 91 -17.27 -5.43 17.27
C ASP A 91 -17.73 -5.09 15.85
N SER A 92 -17.02 -4.13 15.24
CA SER A 92 -17.30 -3.72 13.87
C SER A 92 -16.04 -3.40 13.09
N VAL A 93 -16.08 -3.63 11.79
CA VAL A 93 -15.12 -3.12 10.83
C VAL A 93 -15.32 -1.62 10.69
N SER A 94 -14.31 -0.83 11.02
CA SER A 94 -14.41 0.64 10.98
C SER A 94 -14.35 1.21 9.55
N HIS A 95 -13.54 0.61 8.69
CA HIS A 95 -13.31 1.04 7.31
C HIS A 95 -12.69 -0.09 6.46
N PRO A 96 -12.70 -0.02 5.12
CA PRO A 96 -12.15 -1.10 4.29
C PRO A 96 -10.62 -1.15 4.22
N TRP A 97 -9.92 -0.15 4.77
CA TRP A 97 -8.45 -0.04 4.71
C TRP A 97 -7.73 -0.98 5.69
N ILE A 98 -7.85 -2.28 5.47
CA ILE A 98 -7.29 -3.32 6.36
C ILE A 98 -5.76 -3.24 6.47
N GLN A 99 -5.07 -2.67 5.48
CA GLN A 99 -3.62 -2.52 5.48
C GLN A 99 -3.10 -1.78 6.72
N ASP A 100 -3.90 -0.85 7.26
CA ASP A 100 -3.56 0.01 8.39
C ASP A 100 -3.87 -0.61 9.76
N MET A 101 -4.67 -1.67 9.80
CA MET A 101 -5.24 -2.17 11.05
C MET A 101 -4.23 -2.94 11.90
N PHE A 102 -3.31 -3.68 11.28
CA PHE A 102 -2.33 -4.51 11.97
C PHE A 102 -1.11 -4.78 11.09
N HIS A 103 -0.09 -5.42 11.65
CA HIS A 103 1.04 -5.96 10.90
C HIS A 103 1.10 -7.47 10.97
N VAL A 104 1.82 -8.07 10.02
CA VAL A 104 2.00 -9.51 9.94
C VAL A 104 3.48 -9.77 9.78
N ARG A 105 4.02 -10.69 10.59
CA ARG A 105 5.38 -11.19 10.49
C ARG A 105 5.38 -12.62 9.96
N ALA A 106 6.35 -12.94 9.14
CA ALA A 106 6.62 -14.30 8.69
C ALA A 106 7.21 -15.11 9.85
N ALA A 107 6.64 -16.28 10.13
CA ALA A 107 7.26 -17.29 10.99
C ALA A 107 7.34 -18.62 10.24
N ASP A 108 8.18 -19.53 10.72
CA ASP A 108 8.52 -20.79 10.03
C ASP A 108 7.30 -21.69 9.74
N ILE A 109 6.23 -21.58 10.55
CA ILE A 109 5.05 -22.46 10.46
C ILE A 109 3.76 -21.64 10.25
N THR A 110 3.55 -20.58 11.04
CA THR A 110 2.34 -19.74 10.99
C THR A 110 2.71 -18.27 11.14
N ALA A 111 2.04 -17.39 10.40
CA ALA A 111 2.21 -15.96 10.55
C ALA A 111 1.97 -15.49 12.00
N GLU A 112 2.62 -14.39 12.40
CA GLU A 112 2.37 -13.69 13.67
C GLU A 112 1.69 -12.34 13.39
N PHE A 113 0.59 -12.05 14.07
CA PHE A 113 -0.14 -10.79 13.95
C PHE A 113 0.33 -9.82 15.03
N VAL A 114 0.76 -8.63 14.61
CA VAL A 114 1.14 -7.53 15.51
C VAL A 114 0.02 -6.51 15.53
N LEU A 115 -0.66 -6.43 16.67
CA LEU A 115 -1.84 -5.59 16.88
C LEU A 115 -1.46 -4.30 17.61
N LEU A 116 -2.20 -3.23 17.30
CA LEU A 116 -2.19 -1.99 18.06
C LEU A 116 -3.47 -1.93 18.88
N ALA A 117 -3.35 -1.97 20.21
CA ALA A 117 -4.49 -2.00 21.13
C ALA A 117 -5.50 -3.13 20.80
N GLU A 118 -6.73 -3.01 21.30
CA GLU A 118 -7.83 -3.90 20.96
C GLU A 118 -8.21 -3.69 19.49
N ASN A 119 -7.85 -4.66 18.64
CA ASN A 119 -8.18 -4.68 17.22
C ASN A 119 -8.92 -5.98 16.88
N ALA A 120 -10.25 -5.93 16.90
CA ALA A 120 -11.09 -7.11 16.66
C ALA A 120 -10.83 -7.76 15.29
N VAL A 121 -10.60 -6.95 14.24
CA VAL A 121 -10.32 -7.47 12.89
C VAL A 121 -9.05 -8.32 12.86
N GLY A 122 -7.95 -7.80 13.41
CA GLY A 122 -6.68 -8.51 13.48
C GLY A 122 -6.74 -9.72 14.42
N ALA A 123 -7.43 -9.61 15.56
CA ALA A 123 -7.62 -10.71 16.50
C ALA A 123 -8.42 -11.87 15.90
N SER A 124 -9.56 -11.59 15.26
CA SER A 124 -10.39 -12.61 14.60
C SER A 124 -9.69 -13.27 13.42
N LEU A 125 -8.88 -12.52 12.65
CA LEU A 125 -8.05 -13.12 11.60
C LEU A 125 -6.98 -14.04 12.17
N ALA A 126 -6.29 -13.63 13.22
CA ALA A 126 -5.27 -14.46 13.86
C ALA A 126 -5.89 -15.75 14.42
N GLU A 127 -7.04 -15.66 15.09
CA GLU A 127 -7.78 -16.81 15.59
C GLU A 127 -8.18 -17.77 14.46
N TYR A 128 -8.80 -17.25 13.39
CA TYR A 128 -9.19 -18.04 12.22
C TYR A 128 -8.00 -18.77 11.58
N MET A 129 -6.83 -18.13 11.56
CA MET A 129 -5.62 -18.69 10.97
C MET A 129 -4.80 -19.57 11.92
N GLY A 130 -5.22 -19.71 13.18
CA GLY A 130 -4.43 -20.40 14.21
C GLY A 130 -3.07 -19.72 14.46
N ALA A 131 -3.00 -18.41 14.24
CA ALA A 131 -1.79 -17.61 14.30
C ALA A 131 -1.60 -16.96 15.68
N ALA A 132 -0.33 -16.74 16.06
CA ALA A 132 0.00 -16.03 17.28
C ALA A 132 -0.32 -14.52 17.16
N THR A 133 -0.65 -13.89 18.28
CA THR A 133 -0.81 -12.44 18.38
C THR A 133 0.19 -11.84 19.36
N THR A 134 0.66 -10.65 19.02
CA THR A 134 1.53 -9.81 19.85
C THR A 134 1.05 -8.37 19.75
N HIS A 135 1.33 -7.57 20.77
CA HIS A 135 0.94 -6.16 20.80
C HIS A 135 2.17 -5.27 20.64
N SER A 136 2.02 -4.24 19.81
CA SER A 136 3.01 -3.18 19.65
C SER A 136 2.52 -1.91 20.31
N ASP A 137 3.37 -1.31 21.13
CA ASP A 137 3.20 0.03 21.70
C ASP A 137 3.79 1.14 20.81
N VAL A 138 4.00 0.82 19.52
CA VAL A 138 4.18 1.79 18.43
C VAL A 138 2.97 1.76 17.51
N ALA A 139 2.32 2.92 17.39
CA ALA A 139 1.34 3.16 16.35
C ALA A 139 2.05 3.42 15.02
N LEU A 140 1.91 2.50 14.08
CA LEU A 140 2.40 2.64 12.72
C LEU A 140 1.35 2.11 11.74
N ALA A 141 0.80 2.98 10.90
CA ALA A 141 -0.11 2.56 9.85
C ALA A 141 0.63 1.76 8.77
N GLY A 142 0.06 0.64 8.31
CA GLY A 142 0.64 -0.19 7.26
C GLY A 142 0.71 0.47 5.88
N GLY A 143 -0.14 1.48 5.62
CA GLY A 143 -0.06 2.35 4.45
C GLY A 143 1.07 3.37 4.54
N ASN A 144 1.43 3.81 5.75
CA ASN A 144 2.56 4.72 5.97
C ASN A 144 3.92 4.02 6.07
N GLN A 145 4.02 2.79 5.55
CA GLN A 145 5.27 2.07 5.39
C GLN A 145 5.21 1.14 4.17
N LEU A 146 6.38 0.86 3.62
CA LEU A 146 6.61 -0.16 2.63
C LEU A 146 7.74 -1.08 3.10
N VAL A 147 7.53 -2.39 2.98
CA VAL A 147 8.48 -3.42 3.40
C VAL A 147 9.11 -4.01 2.14
N GLY A 148 10.38 -3.67 1.90
CA GLY A 148 11.20 -4.26 0.85
C GLY A 148 11.84 -5.59 1.27
N PRO A 149 12.67 -6.19 0.41
CA PRO A 149 13.37 -7.44 0.74
C PRO A 149 14.39 -7.29 1.88
N ASP A 150 15.05 -6.13 1.92
CA ASP A 150 16.19 -5.83 2.80
C ASP A 150 16.09 -4.43 3.43
N PHE A 151 14.94 -3.77 3.32
CA PHE A 151 14.71 -2.41 3.82
C PHE A 151 13.27 -2.16 4.23
N ARG A 152 13.05 -1.14 5.07
CA ARG A 152 11.73 -0.55 5.28
C ARG A 152 11.75 0.93 4.95
N LEU A 153 10.80 1.35 4.13
CA LEU A 153 10.57 2.76 3.85
C LEU A 153 9.38 3.23 4.67
N VAL A 154 9.61 4.10 5.64
CA VAL A 154 8.59 4.61 6.57
C VAL A 154 8.32 6.07 6.28
N GLY A 155 7.05 6.46 6.30
CA GLY A 155 6.65 7.84 6.15
C GLY A 155 7.25 8.70 7.26
N HIS A 156 7.84 9.84 6.89
CA HIS A 156 8.51 10.73 7.84
C HIS A 156 7.58 11.16 8.99
N SER A 157 6.27 11.29 8.76
CA SER A 157 5.32 11.61 9.82
C SER A 157 5.30 10.55 10.93
N SER A 158 5.39 9.26 10.58
CA SER A 158 5.43 8.15 11.54
C SER A 158 6.72 8.08 12.34
N LEU A 159 7.80 8.72 11.89
CA LEU A 159 9.08 8.76 12.62
C LEU A 159 9.10 9.82 13.73
N ARG A 160 8.12 10.73 13.75
CA ARG A 160 8.02 11.81 14.75
C ARG A 160 7.03 11.44 15.82
N ASP A 161 7.28 11.84 17.06
CA ASP A 161 6.37 11.51 18.15
C ASP A 161 5.07 12.30 18.05
N ASP A 162 3.94 11.64 18.33
CA ASP A 162 2.58 12.20 18.25
C ASP A 162 2.30 13.26 19.33
N ARG A 163 3.27 13.54 20.22
CA ARG A 163 3.10 14.40 21.40
C ARG A 163 3.13 15.90 21.12
N GLY A 164 2.87 16.37 19.90
CA GLY A 164 2.62 17.80 19.61
C GLY A 164 3.77 18.79 19.90
N ILE A 165 4.92 18.35 20.43
CA ILE A 165 6.06 19.23 20.74
C ILE A 165 6.90 19.40 19.47
N GLY A 166 6.52 20.40 18.68
CA GLY A 166 7.37 21.01 17.65
C GLY A 166 7.52 20.21 16.35
N ARG A 167 6.87 20.70 15.28
CA ARG A 167 7.06 20.26 13.89
C ARG A 167 8.51 20.39 13.35
N ASN A 168 9.48 20.76 14.18
CA ASN A 168 10.91 20.93 13.86
C ASN A 168 11.85 20.17 14.83
N ALA A 169 11.34 19.29 15.69
CA ALA A 169 12.18 18.49 16.59
C ALA A 169 12.85 17.31 15.85
N PRO A 170 14.07 16.89 16.26
CA PRO A 170 14.72 15.68 15.77
C PRO A 170 13.85 14.43 16.01
N ILE A 171 14.04 13.39 15.19
CA ILE A 171 13.44 12.07 15.43
C ILE A 171 13.90 11.57 16.81
N PRO A 172 12.99 11.27 17.76
CA PRO A 172 13.38 10.67 19.02
C PRO A 172 14.01 9.30 18.76
N SER A 173 15.26 9.10 19.21
CA SER A 173 15.98 7.83 19.06
C SER A 173 15.19 6.63 19.56
N GLN A 174 14.33 6.82 20.57
CA GLN A 174 13.44 5.79 21.09
C GLN A 174 12.36 5.38 20.09
N ARG A 175 11.78 6.30 19.31
CA ARG A 175 10.73 5.98 18.33
C ARG A 175 11.28 5.17 17.17
N LEU A 176 12.44 5.59 16.64
CA LEU A 176 13.14 4.84 15.59
C LEU A 176 13.46 3.41 16.04
N ARG A 177 14.06 3.26 17.23
CA ARG A 177 14.38 1.93 17.80
C ARG A 177 13.15 1.05 17.98
N LYS A 178 12.02 1.61 18.40
CA LYS A 178 10.79 0.82 18.54
C LYS A 178 10.22 0.39 17.17
N ILE A 179 10.33 1.24 16.14
CA ILE A 179 9.94 0.87 14.77
C ILE A 179 10.88 -0.22 14.23
N GLU A 180 12.18 -0.09 14.43
CA GLU A 180 13.20 -1.10 14.08
C GLU A 180 12.94 -2.42 14.81
N ALA A 181 12.56 -2.38 16.09
CA ALA A 181 12.23 -3.57 16.87
C ALA A 181 11.01 -4.35 16.34
N LEU A 182 10.24 -3.79 15.39
CA LEU A 182 9.18 -4.54 14.74
C LEU A 182 9.71 -5.70 13.88
N ASP A 183 10.89 -5.62 13.31
CA ASP A 183 11.42 -6.69 12.44
C ASP A 183 12.94 -6.71 12.25
N GLY A 184 13.66 -5.79 12.88
CA GLY A 184 15.11 -5.65 12.78
C GLY A 184 15.61 -5.01 11.48
N SER A 185 14.71 -4.59 10.58
CA SER A 185 15.09 -4.03 9.28
C SER A 185 15.60 -2.59 9.38
N SER A 186 16.55 -2.23 8.50
CA SER A 186 17.00 -0.85 8.31
C SER A 186 15.85 0.06 7.89
N ILE A 187 15.69 1.18 8.58
CA ILE A 187 14.62 2.16 8.32
C ILE A 187 15.14 3.30 7.45
N PHE A 188 14.41 3.55 6.37
CA PHE A 188 14.54 4.70 5.48
C PHE A 188 13.31 5.60 5.61
N SER A 189 13.47 6.89 5.36
CA SER A 189 12.40 7.87 5.51
C SER A 189 11.85 8.32 4.16
N PHE A 190 10.54 8.25 3.97
CA PHE A 190 9.83 8.90 2.86
C PHE A 190 9.37 10.31 3.28
N GLY A 191 9.82 11.31 2.55
CA GLY A 191 9.49 12.71 2.78
C GLY A 191 10.36 13.62 1.93
N TYR A 192 10.23 14.92 2.14
CA TYR A 192 10.98 15.93 1.42
C TYR A 192 11.53 16.99 2.37
N ARG A 193 12.63 17.62 1.96
CA ARG A 193 13.19 18.80 2.61
C ARG A 193 12.67 20.06 1.89
N PRO A 194 12.22 21.11 2.61
CA PRO A 194 11.76 22.35 1.96
C PRO A 194 12.80 22.97 1.05
N GLY A 195 14.10 22.84 1.37
CA GLY A 195 15.19 23.35 0.54
C GLY A 195 15.36 22.64 -0.81
N ASP A 196 14.82 21.42 -0.96
CA ASP A 196 14.80 20.70 -2.24
C ASP A 196 13.58 21.10 -3.11
N LEU A 197 12.63 21.90 -2.58
CA LEU A 197 11.45 22.31 -3.35
C LEU A 197 11.83 23.26 -4.49
N GLY A 198 11.69 22.79 -5.73
CA GLY A 198 12.07 23.57 -6.92
C GLY A 198 13.49 23.30 -7.41
N GLN A 199 14.24 22.42 -6.73
CA GLN A 199 15.36 21.73 -7.37
C GLN A 199 14.77 20.70 -8.33
N ILE A 200 14.49 21.12 -9.56
CA ILE A 200 14.00 20.24 -10.61
C ILE A 200 15.21 19.55 -11.20
N PRO A 201 15.27 18.22 -11.28
CA PRO A 201 16.03 17.61 -12.33
C PRO A 201 15.00 17.19 -13.38
N ALA A 202 14.78 18.07 -14.35
CA ALA A 202 13.77 17.94 -15.41
C ALA A 202 13.99 16.71 -16.32
N SER A 203 15.08 15.99 -16.11
CA SER A 203 15.32 14.61 -16.52
C SER A 203 16.45 14.15 -15.59
N SER A 204 16.14 13.34 -14.58
CA SER A 204 17.11 13.05 -13.51
C SER A 204 17.64 11.65 -13.68
N ASP A 205 18.76 11.53 -14.36
CA ASP A 205 19.59 10.36 -14.17
C ASP A 205 20.11 10.38 -12.71
N PHE A 206 19.35 9.78 -11.79
CA PHE A 206 19.72 9.66 -10.38
C PHE A 206 20.90 8.68 -10.17
N SER A 207 21.46 8.11 -11.23
CA SER A 207 22.59 7.17 -11.17
C SER A 207 23.86 7.78 -10.59
N ALA A 208 24.07 9.09 -10.76
CA ALA A 208 25.31 9.77 -10.37
C ALA A 208 25.26 10.45 -8.98
N MET A 209 24.19 10.26 -8.20
CA MET A 209 24.03 10.95 -6.92
C MET A 209 24.87 10.27 -5.82
N GLU A 210 25.73 11.03 -5.15
CA GLU A 210 26.45 10.54 -3.95
C GLU A 210 25.44 10.13 -2.87
N THR A 211 25.56 8.87 -2.43
CA THR A 211 24.74 8.34 -1.35
C THR A 211 25.24 8.92 -0.03
N CYS A 212 24.40 9.73 0.61
CA CYS A 212 24.55 9.93 2.04
C CYS A 212 24.01 8.66 2.68
N GLY A 213 24.72 8.06 3.64
CA GLY A 213 24.21 6.88 4.36
C GLY A 213 22.87 7.18 5.04
N ALA A 214 22.36 6.25 5.85
CA ALA A 214 21.18 6.47 6.70
C ALA A 214 21.43 7.49 7.83
N GLU A 215 22.12 8.61 7.55
CA GLU A 215 22.31 9.70 8.48
C GLU A 215 20.98 10.45 8.67
N VAL A 216 20.63 10.54 9.96
CA VAL A 216 19.41 11.05 10.55
C VAL A 216 18.81 12.21 9.77
N ALA A 217 17.53 12.04 9.40
CA ALA A 217 16.66 13.02 8.79
C ALA A 217 16.99 14.46 9.19
N ASP A 218 17.20 15.31 8.19
CA ASP A 218 17.35 16.76 8.37
C ASP A 218 16.23 17.29 9.29
N LYS A 219 16.57 18.22 10.20
CA LYS A 219 15.68 18.72 11.27
C LYS A 219 14.37 19.33 10.74
N LYS A 220 14.27 19.59 9.44
CA LYS A 220 13.08 20.11 8.75
C LYS A 220 12.68 19.22 7.57
N MET A 221 12.23 18.01 7.85
CA MET A 221 11.58 17.14 6.87
C MET A 221 10.05 17.16 7.00
N HIS A 222 9.38 17.04 5.85
CA HIS A 222 7.93 16.94 5.74
C HIS A 222 7.56 15.68 4.96
N GLN A 223 6.32 15.21 5.13
CA GLN A 223 5.80 14.12 4.33
C GLN A 223 4.88 14.64 3.22
N CYS A 224 4.96 14.02 2.05
CA CYS A 224 4.00 14.21 0.98
C CYS A 224 2.86 13.20 1.14
N GLY A 225 1.60 13.67 1.17
CA GLY A 225 0.46 12.80 1.45
C GLY A 225 0.36 12.38 2.91
N PHE A 226 -0.63 11.54 3.19
CA PHE A 226 -0.82 10.97 4.52
C PHE A 226 -0.12 9.62 4.66
N HIS A 227 -0.05 8.82 3.59
CA HIS A 227 0.62 7.51 3.55
C HIS A 227 1.63 7.41 2.40
N VAL A 228 2.67 6.59 2.59
CA VAL A 228 3.73 6.35 1.60
C VAL A 228 3.17 5.60 0.39
N ASP A 229 2.30 4.63 0.61
CA ASP A 229 1.73 3.76 -0.42
C ASP A 229 0.75 4.45 -1.38
N GLN A 230 0.41 5.72 -1.13
CA GLN A 230 -0.31 6.55 -2.08
C GLN A 230 0.53 6.87 -3.32
N PHE A 231 1.84 7.00 -3.13
CA PHE A 231 2.73 7.59 -4.12
C PHE A 231 3.96 6.74 -4.43
N VAL A 232 4.25 5.71 -3.63
CA VAL A 232 5.43 4.87 -3.80
C VAL A 232 5.04 3.41 -3.91
N SER A 233 5.67 2.69 -4.84
CA SER A 233 5.58 1.23 -4.95
C SER A 233 6.96 0.61 -4.81
N VAL A 234 7.06 -0.46 -4.03
CA VAL A 234 8.25 -1.33 -4.02
C VAL A 234 8.15 -2.29 -5.20
N THR A 235 9.20 -2.41 -6.01
CA THR A 235 9.20 -3.31 -7.18
C THR A 235 9.78 -4.69 -6.87
N GLY A 236 10.62 -4.83 -5.83
CA GLY A 236 11.43 -6.04 -5.62
C GLY A 236 12.52 -6.25 -6.68
N LEU A 237 12.80 -5.23 -7.50
CA LEU A 237 13.87 -5.19 -8.49
C LEU A 237 15.00 -4.25 -8.03
N ARG A 238 16.14 -4.32 -8.71
CA ARG A 238 17.26 -3.41 -8.53
C ARG A 238 17.67 -2.78 -9.87
N SER A 239 18.14 -1.55 -9.84
CA SER A 239 18.73 -0.84 -10.97
C SER A 239 20.05 -0.21 -10.55
N GLY A 240 21.14 -0.53 -11.27
CA GLY A 240 22.49 -0.13 -10.87
C GLY A 240 22.87 -0.61 -9.47
N GLY A 241 22.42 -1.80 -9.06
CA GLY A 241 22.66 -2.35 -7.71
C GLY A 241 21.81 -1.74 -6.59
N ARG A 242 20.97 -0.75 -6.88
CA ARG A 242 20.10 -0.07 -5.90
C ARG A 242 18.66 -0.59 -5.96
N PRO A 243 17.93 -0.73 -4.83
CA PRO A 243 16.52 -1.10 -4.87
C PRO A 243 15.70 -0.11 -5.70
N LEU A 244 14.88 -0.60 -6.61
CA LEU A 244 14.07 0.20 -7.53
C LEU A 244 12.68 0.48 -6.92
N LEU A 245 12.32 1.75 -6.85
CA LEU A 245 10.98 2.22 -6.45
C LEU A 245 10.30 2.91 -7.64
N LEU A 246 8.98 2.71 -7.75
CA LEU A 246 8.15 3.59 -8.57
C LEU A 246 7.63 4.73 -7.71
N LEU A 247 7.73 5.95 -8.21
CA LEU A 247 7.27 7.17 -7.53
C LEU A 247 6.30 7.93 -8.43
N ALA A 248 5.15 8.29 -7.88
CA ALA A 248 4.10 9.01 -8.58
C ALA A 248 4.59 10.31 -9.22
N ASP A 249 4.10 10.59 -10.43
CA ASP A 249 4.33 11.80 -11.19
C ASP A 249 3.00 12.49 -11.55
N PRO A 250 2.55 13.44 -10.73
CA PRO A 250 1.22 14.03 -10.88
C PRO A 250 1.07 14.91 -12.12
N LEU A 251 -0.05 14.71 -12.83
CA LEU A 251 -0.50 15.51 -13.96
C LEU A 251 -1.91 16.03 -13.68
N ALA A 252 -2.17 17.31 -13.98
CA ALA A 252 -3.52 17.85 -13.88
C ALA A 252 -4.41 17.23 -14.98
N HIS A 253 -5.63 16.84 -14.62
CA HIS A 253 -6.58 16.23 -15.54
C HIS A 253 -8.02 16.64 -15.17
N GLY A 254 -8.98 16.45 -16.09
CA GLY A 254 -10.42 16.56 -15.77
C GLY A 254 -10.87 17.93 -15.26
N GLY A 255 -10.20 19.01 -15.67
CA GLY A 255 -10.53 20.38 -15.24
C GLY A 255 -10.05 20.76 -13.84
N CYS A 256 -9.27 19.91 -13.17
CA CYS A 256 -8.64 20.25 -11.90
C CYS A 256 -7.60 21.36 -12.03
N ASP A 257 -7.47 22.18 -10.98
CA ASP A 257 -6.49 23.26 -10.91
C ASP A 257 -5.07 22.73 -11.11
N ALA A 258 -4.40 23.20 -12.16
CA ALA A 258 -3.02 22.85 -12.48
C ALA A 258 -2.05 23.16 -11.33
N ARG A 259 -2.37 24.14 -10.49
CA ARG A 259 -1.57 24.49 -9.30
C ARG A 259 -1.49 23.32 -8.31
N ALA A 260 -2.60 22.64 -8.04
CA ALA A 260 -2.63 21.52 -7.09
C ALA A 260 -1.75 20.36 -7.57
N ALA A 261 -1.83 20.02 -8.86
CA ALA A 261 -0.95 19.01 -9.46
C ALA A 261 0.52 19.44 -9.43
N THR A 262 0.81 20.71 -9.74
CA THR A 262 2.17 21.27 -9.72
C THR A 262 2.76 21.25 -8.31
N GLU A 263 1.99 21.63 -7.29
CA GLU A 263 2.43 21.61 -5.89
C GLU A 263 2.70 20.18 -5.40
N LEU A 264 1.84 19.22 -5.78
CA LEU A 264 2.08 17.82 -5.45
C LEU A 264 3.33 17.27 -6.15
N LYS A 265 3.48 17.57 -7.46
CA LYS A 265 4.66 17.18 -8.24
C LYS A 265 5.95 17.72 -7.62
N ARG A 266 5.99 19.00 -7.22
CA ARG A 266 7.17 19.59 -6.54
C ARG A 266 7.55 18.85 -5.25
N LYS A 267 6.57 18.43 -4.45
CA LYS A 267 6.83 17.67 -3.21
C LYS A 267 7.35 16.27 -3.51
N LEU A 268 6.82 15.61 -4.54
CA LEU A 268 7.25 14.28 -4.96
C LEU A 268 8.61 14.31 -5.65
N ASP A 269 8.93 15.35 -6.43
CA ASP A 269 10.27 15.54 -7.01
C ASP A 269 11.33 15.74 -5.92
N ALA A 270 11.03 16.57 -4.91
CA ALA A 270 11.89 16.72 -3.74
C ALA A 270 12.01 15.42 -2.91
N SER A 271 10.93 14.62 -2.85
CA SER A 271 10.98 13.29 -2.21
C SER A 271 11.83 12.31 -3.01
N ALA A 272 11.80 12.37 -4.35
CA ALA A 272 12.63 11.56 -5.24
C ALA A 272 14.12 11.81 -4.97
N LEU A 273 14.52 13.09 -4.88
CA LEU A 273 15.89 13.50 -4.53
C LEU A 273 16.32 12.91 -3.19
N TRP A 274 15.45 12.94 -2.19
CA TRP A 274 15.74 12.39 -0.87
C TRP A 274 15.86 10.85 -0.88
N LEU A 275 14.98 10.15 -1.60
CA LEU A 275 15.09 8.70 -1.76
C LEU A 275 16.36 8.31 -2.53
N ALA A 276 16.73 9.05 -3.58
CA ALA A 276 17.96 8.81 -4.34
C ALA A 276 19.21 8.97 -3.46
N ARG A 277 19.26 10.01 -2.60
CA ARG A 277 20.34 10.19 -1.61
C ARG A 277 20.45 9.04 -0.62
N GLN A 278 19.31 8.43 -0.26
CA GLN A 278 19.25 7.25 0.61
C GLN A 278 19.62 5.94 -0.11
N GLY A 279 19.99 5.98 -1.40
CA GLY A 279 20.48 4.83 -2.14
C GLY A 279 19.41 4.08 -2.94
N PHE A 280 18.23 4.66 -3.17
CA PHE A 280 17.21 4.06 -4.04
C PHE A 280 17.38 4.48 -5.51
N ALA A 281 17.07 3.57 -6.42
CA ALA A 281 16.79 3.91 -7.81
C ALA A 281 15.30 4.27 -7.94
N ILE A 282 15.00 5.33 -8.71
CA ILE A 282 13.64 5.86 -8.82
C ILE A 282 13.21 5.89 -10.28
N GLU A 283 12.07 5.28 -10.58
CA GLU A 283 11.34 5.47 -11.83
C GLU A 283 10.02 6.21 -11.57
N ARG A 284 9.61 7.02 -12.55
CA ARG A 284 8.43 7.89 -12.42
C ARG A 284 7.19 7.21 -12.98
N ASN A 285 6.08 7.34 -12.26
CA ASN A 285 4.82 6.71 -12.59
C ASN A 285 3.70 7.76 -12.73
N PRO A 286 3.21 8.07 -13.95
CA PRO A 286 2.28 9.17 -14.17
C PRO A 286 0.93 8.91 -13.50
N ILE A 287 0.44 9.89 -12.74
CA ILE A 287 -0.87 9.83 -12.09
C ILE A 287 -1.70 11.08 -12.39
N PRO A 288 -3.01 10.94 -12.71
CA PRO A 288 -3.89 12.09 -12.89
C PRO A 288 -4.37 12.62 -11.53
N ILE A 289 -4.45 13.95 -11.43
CA ILE A 289 -5.29 14.64 -10.45
C ILE A 289 -6.63 14.93 -11.14
N SER A 290 -7.67 14.20 -10.74
CA SER A 290 -8.99 14.19 -11.39
C SER A 290 -10.11 14.40 -10.36
N PRO A 291 -11.24 15.03 -10.71
CA PRO A 291 -12.39 15.15 -9.79
C PRO A 291 -12.97 13.76 -9.47
N ALA A 292 -13.14 13.44 -8.19
CA ALA A 292 -13.80 12.20 -7.78
C ALA A 292 -15.28 12.18 -8.19
N ILE A 293 -15.77 11.02 -8.65
CA ILE A 293 -17.09 10.87 -9.31
C ILE A 293 -18.30 11.23 -8.43
N ASP A 294 -18.15 11.24 -7.11
CA ASP A 294 -19.20 11.53 -6.11
C ASP A 294 -19.08 12.89 -5.44
N THR A 295 -17.86 13.38 -5.24
CA THR A 295 -17.58 14.59 -4.44
C THR A 295 -17.05 15.74 -5.26
N ASN A 296 -16.67 15.49 -6.53
CA ASN A 296 -16.00 16.44 -7.42
C ASN A 296 -14.69 17.02 -6.85
N LYS A 297 -14.15 16.44 -5.78
CA LYS A 297 -12.86 16.85 -5.20
C LYS A 297 -11.73 16.38 -6.09
N CYS A 298 -10.85 17.30 -6.45
CA CYS A 298 -9.63 16.99 -7.20
C CYS A 298 -8.65 16.20 -6.34
N LEU A 299 -8.50 14.91 -6.65
CA LEU A 299 -7.69 13.97 -5.90
C LEU A 299 -6.77 13.16 -6.85
N PRO A 300 -5.60 12.72 -6.38
CA PRO A 300 -4.75 11.82 -7.15
C PRO A 300 -5.43 10.46 -7.35
N ARG A 301 -5.24 9.85 -8.52
CA ARG A 301 -5.56 8.43 -8.73
C ARG A 301 -4.33 7.58 -8.43
N LEU A 302 -4.48 6.70 -7.45
CA LEU A 302 -3.37 6.06 -6.75
C LEU A 302 -2.85 4.82 -7.50
N TYR A 303 -2.32 5.01 -8.71
CA TYR A 303 -1.76 3.90 -9.51
C TYR A 303 -0.55 3.20 -8.87
N ASN A 304 0.13 3.87 -7.93
CA ASN A 304 1.22 3.28 -7.16
C ASN A 304 0.74 2.34 -6.04
N ASN A 305 -0.55 2.33 -5.73
CA ASN A 305 -1.11 1.55 -4.63
C ASN A 305 -1.36 0.10 -5.08
N VAL A 306 -0.29 -0.61 -5.39
CA VAL A 306 -0.29 -1.96 -5.97
C VAL A 306 0.13 -3.02 -4.96
N PHE A 307 -0.09 -4.28 -5.30
CA PHE A 307 0.68 -5.38 -4.75
C PHE A 307 1.19 -6.28 -5.88
N LEU A 308 2.30 -6.98 -5.62
CA LEU A 308 2.97 -7.76 -6.65
C LEU A 308 3.61 -9.04 -6.10
N GLU A 309 3.99 -9.87 -7.06
CA GLU A 309 4.87 -11.01 -6.92
C GLU A 309 6.09 -10.76 -7.78
N ASN A 310 7.21 -11.35 -7.41
CA ASN A 310 8.38 -11.41 -8.26
C ASN A 310 8.74 -12.85 -8.67
N VAL A 311 8.11 -13.84 -8.06
CA VAL A 311 8.18 -15.24 -8.50
C VAL A 311 7.11 -15.49 -9.56
N ILE A 312 7.45 -16.34 -10.55
CA ILE A 312 6.55 -16.70 -11.64
C ILE A 312 5.62 -17.83 -11.19
N ARG A 313 4.31 -17.62 -11.30
CA ARG A 313 3.32 -18.68 -11.07
C ARG A 313 3.43 -19.78 -12.12
N SER A 314 3.13 -21.02 -11.74
CA SER A 314 3.02 -22.13 -12.69
C SER A 314 2.07 -21.75 -13.84
N SER A 315 2.41 -22.12 -15.08
CA SER A 315 1.75 -21.73 -16.34
C SER A 315 1.92 -20.28 -16.82
N GLN A 316 2.59 -19.42 -16.05
CA GLN A 316 2.83 -18.02 -16.43
C GLN A 316 4.27 -17.83 -16.92
N LYS A 317 4.50 -16.76 -17.68
CA LYS A 317 5.83 -16.41 -18.23
C LYS A 317 6.51 -15.27 -17.48
N ARG A 318 5.73 -14.47 -16.76
CA ARG A 318 6.17 -13.27 -16.04
C ARG A 318 5.49 -13.24 -14.67
N PRO A 319 6.14 -12.67 -13.65
CA PRO A 319 5.53 -12.50 -12.33
C PRO A 319 4.41 -11.46 -12.39
N PHE A 320 3.46 -11.52 -11.46
CA PHE A 320 2.25 -10.69 -11.52
C PHE A 320 2.37 -9.38 -10.74
N VAL A 321 1.70 -8.35 -11.23
CA VAL A 321 1.40 -7.12 -10.48
C VAL A 321 -0.06 -6.74 -10.70
N TRP A 322 -0.78 -6.45 -9.61
CA TRP A 322 -2.15 -5.98 -9.65
C TRP A 322 -2.18 -4.47 -9.52
N ILE A 323 -2.75 -3.79 -10.51
CA ILE A 323 -2.73 -2.34 -10.65
C ILE A 323 -4.16 -1.81 -10.58
N PRO A 324 -4.46 -0.77 -9.78
CA PRO A 324 -5.80 -0.22 -9.74
C PRO A 324 -6.05 0.54 -11.05
N HIS A 325 -7.18 0.27 -11.68
CA HIS A 325 -7.66 0.95 -12.87
C HIS A 325 -8.80 1.90 -12.52
N PHE A 326 -8.80 3.04 -13.20
CA PHE A 326 -9.77 4.12 -13.00
C PHE A 326 -10.50 4.51 -14.30
N GLY A 327 -10.01 4.05 -15.45
CA GLY A 327 -10.55 4.35 -16.78
C GLY A 327 -11.89 3.67 -17.11
N ASP A 328 -12.51 2.98 -16.15
CA ASP A 328 -13.79 2.29 -16.36
C ASP A 328 -15.00 3.21 -16.17
N THR A 329 -14.89 4.22 -15.30
CA THR A 329 -15.96 5.23 -15.09
C THR A 329 -15.48 6.66 -15.25
N GLU A 330 -14.17 6.88 -15.38
CA GLU A 330 -13.54 8.18 -15.61
C GLU A 330 -12.77 8.13 -16.94
N PRO A 331 -12.54 9.26 -17.63
CA PRO A 331 -11.80 9.31 -18.91
C PRO A 331 -10.29 9.15 -18.70
N LEU A 332 -9.86 8.03 -18.11
CA LEU A 332 -8.50 7.76 -17.62
C LEU A 332 -7.88 6.50 -18.23
N GLU A 333 -8.44 5.96 -19.31
CA GLU A 333 -7.99 4.76 -20.00
C GLU A 333 -6.54 4.88 -20.49
N GLU A 334 -6.12 6.09 -20.89
CA GLU A 334 -4.74 6.36 -21.27
C GLU A 334 -3.80 6.19 -20.07
N PHE A 335 -4.17 6.68 -18.89
CA PHE A 335 -3.38 6.51 -17.67
C PHE A 335 -3.31 5.03 -17.25
N ASP A 336 -4.43 4.29 -17.34
CA ASP A 336 -4.42 2.84 -17.14
C ASP A 336 -3.39 2.17 -18.08
N ALA A 337 -3.41 2.51 -19.37
CA ALA A 337 -2.50 1.96 -20.36
C ALA A 337 -1.03 2.38 -20.16
N MET A 338 -0.76 3.61 -19.72
CA MET A 338 0.59 4.10 -19.40
C MET A 338 1.18 3.37 -18.19
N ASN A 339 0.41 3.27 -17.11
CA ASN A 339 0.83 2.60 -15.89
C ASN A 339 1.10 1.11 -16.13
N ARG A 340 0.26 0.44 -16.93
CA ARG A 340 0.53 -0.93 -17.37
C ARG A 340 1.83 -1.06 -18.15
N ARG A 341 2.08 -0.17 -19.12
CA ARG A 341 3.30 -0.21 -19.94
C ARG A 341 4.58 -0.10 -19.10
N ILE A 342 4.58 0.69 -18.03
CA ILE A 342 5.73 0.81 -17.11
C ILE A 342 6.02 -0.54 -16.45
N TRP A 343 5.01 -1.16 -15.82
CA TRP A 343 5.17 -2.46 -15.16
C TRP A 343 5.49 -3.60 -16.15
N ASP A 344 4.91 -3.57 -17.36
CA ASP A 344 5.24 -4.52 -18.42
C ASP A 344 6.71 -4.37 -18.85
N GLY A 345 7.22 -3.13 -18.94
CA GLY A 345 8.63 -2.82 -19.22
C GLY A 345 9.60 -3.29 -18.12
N LEU A 346 9.13 -3.31 -16.86
CA LEU A 346 9.86 -3.91 -15.73
C LEU A 346 9.79 -5.45 -15.71
N GLY A 347 9.14 -6.08 -16.70
CA GLY A 347 9.09 -7.53 -16.84
C GLY A 347 7.95 -8.22 -16.08
N PHE A 348 7.00 -7.47 -15.53
CA PHE A 348 5.81 -8.05 -14.90
C PHE A 348 4.70 -8.29 -15.91
N GLN A 349 3.79 -9.21 -15.60
CA GLN A 349 2.49 -9.32 -16.25
C GLN A 349 1.48 -8.49 -15.46
N THR A 350 0.95 -7.47 -16.14
CA THR A 350 0.04 -6.51 -15.54
C THR A 350 -1.39 -7.03 -15.47
N ILE A 351 -1.95 -7.05 -14.27
CA ILE A 351 -3.35 -7.38 -14.01
C ILE A 351 -4.06 -6.10 -13.58
N GLY A 352 -4.77 -5.48 -14.52
CA GLY A 352 -5.60 -4.32 -14.24
C GLY A 352 -6.85 -4.71 -13.46
N VAL A 353 -7.09 -4.07 -12.33
CA VAL A 353 -8.30 -4.26 -11.52
C VAL A 353 -9.15 -3.00 -11.65
N SER A 354 -10.29 -3.05 -12.36
CA SER A 354 -11.18 -1.91 -12.55
C SER A 354 -12.06 -1.61 -11.33
N GLY A 355 -12.71 -0.44 -11.32
CA GLY A 355 -13.69 -0.05 -10.31
C GLY A 355 -13.16 0.89 -9.24
N TRP A 356 -11.87 1.24 -9.24
CA TRP A 356 -11.27 2.03 -8.15
C TRP A 356 -11.74 3.48 -8.11
N SER A 357 -12.33 3.97 -9.20
CA SER A 357 -13.01 5.26 -9.26
C SER A 357 -14.14 5.38 -8.22
N HIS A 358 -14.79 4.26 -7.85
CA HIS A 358 -15.79 4.21 -6.78
C HIS A 358 -15.21 4.48 -5.38
N LEU A 359 -13.89 4.38 -5.19
CA LEU A 359 -13.22 4.67 -3.93
C LEU A 359 -12.30 5.91 -4.00
N SER A 360 -12.24 6.59 -5.14
CA SER A 360 -11.35 7.73 -5.39
C SER A 360 -11.50 8.86 -4.37
N SER A 361 -12.73 9.21 -3.95
CA SER A 361 -13.00 10.24 -2.94
C SER A 361 -12.51 9.91 -1.54
N ARG A 362 -12.29 8.62 -1.27
CA ARG A 362 -11.79 8.10 0.01
C ARG A 362 -10.27 7.97 0.02
N ASN A 363 -9.61 8.30 -1.09
CA ASN A 363 -8.15 8.41 -1.24
C ASN A 363 -7.38 7.14 -0.84
N GLY A 364 -7.92 5.97 -1.19
CA GLY A 364 -7.28 4.66 -1.03
C GLY A 364 -7.57 3.76 -2.24
N ALA A 365 -6.72 2.76 -2.47
CA ALA A 365 -6.88 1.83 -3.60
C ALA A 365 -6.50 0.38 -3.21
N LEU A 366 -5.98 -0.41 -4.16
CA LEU A 366 -5.75 -1.87 -4.03
C LEU A 366 -4.99 -2.25 -2.77
N ARG A 367 -3.79 -1.69 -2.58
CA ARG A 367 -2.95 -2.00 -1.42
C ARG A 367 -3.57 -1.52 -0.11
N CYS A 368 -4.19 -0.35 -0.08
CA CYS A 368 -4.86 0.13 1.15
C CYS A 368 -5.96 -0.85 1.60
N ALA A 369 -6.72 -1.39 0.64
CA ALA A 369 -7.84 -2.30 0.89
C ALA A 369 -7.41 -3.75 1.16
N THR A 370 -6.13 -4.10 0.98
CA THR A 370 -5.65 -5.48 1.01
C THR A 370 -4.48 -5.66 1.96
N LYS A 371 -4.56 -6.66 2.85
CA LYS A 371 -3.41 -7.10 3.65
C LYS A 371 -2.89 -8.42 3.12
N ILE A 372 -1.61 -8.51 2.79
CA ILE A 372 -1.00 -9.81 2.48
C ILE A 372 -0.64 -10.49 3.81
N ILE A 373 -1.19 -11.68 4.01
CA ILE A 373 -0.98 -12.43 5.25
C ILE A 373 0.13 -13.46 5.07
N ASN A 374 0.19 -14.08 3.90
CA ASN A 374 1.13 -15.16 3.64
C ASN A 374 1.67 -15.10 2.20
N ARG A 375 2.97 -15.34 2.09
CA ARG A 375 3.70 -15.51 0.83
C ARG A 375 4.52 -16.80 0.89
N GLY A 376 4.68 -17.45 -0.26
CA GLY A 376 5.70 -18.47 -0.44
C GLY A 376 7.12 -17.88 -0.41
N PRO A 377 8.15 -18.73 -0.47
CA PRO A 377 9.53 -18.27 -0.53
C PRO A 377 9.79 -17.43 -1.79
N ASP A 378 10.65 -16.42 -1.68
CA ASP A 378 11.20 -15.73 -2.86
C ASP A 378 12.36 -16.55 -3.41
N THR A 379 12.09 -17.38 -4.41
CA THR A 379 13.08 -18.30 -5.02
C THR A 379 14.10 -17.59 -5.93
N ARG A 380 14.13 -16.25 -5.95
CA ARG A 380 15.16 -15.49 -6.66
C ARG A 380 16.37 -15.16 -5.78
N LEU A 381 16.23 -15.29 -4.46
CA LEU A 381 17.26 -15.01 -3.46
C LEU A 381 18.09 -16.25 -3.14
#